data_AF-A0A7S0LLY2-F1
#
_entry.id   AF-A0A7S0LLY2-F1
#
_cell.length_a   1.000
_cell.length_b   1.000
_cell.length_c   1.000
_cell.angle_alpha   90.00
_cell.angle_beta   90.00
_cell.angle_gamma   90.00
#
_symmetry.space_group_name_H-M   'P 1'
#
loop_
_entity.id
_entity.type
_entity.pdbx_description
1 polymer ?
#
loop_
_entity_poly.entity_id
_entity_poly.type
_entity_poly.pdbx_seq_one_letter_code
_entity_poly.pdbx_strand_id
1 'polypeptide(L)'
;LKIMAKAAPHAQPTNDGGIVVALVLLVAALASIFFGAVALYASADIVLTSEQKQKSVRARRLARLLSGWANVGNAAVHGLLIIMLVTDSERYKQFFPDEAEMPLGTAFMLVLNLLVGRCTLKGGGIVLALIWNSFVAVAGSLIPVVWPKFLDVGMITWPYLAVFLWLSIFAFESFAFFFSVVAFALKDAHAVKED
;
A
#
# COMPACT_ATOMS: atom_id res chain seq x y z
N LEU A 1 -0.61 57.72 -11.25
CA LEU A 1 -1.31 56.42 -11.36
C LEU A 1 -0.34 55.34 -11.84
N LYS A 2 0.33 54.66 -10.90
CA LYS A 2 1.13 53.45 -11.20
C LYS A 2 0.16 52.27 -11.13
N ILE A 3 -0.25 51.75 -12.28
CA ILE A 3 -0.96 50.49 -12.37
C ILE A 3 0.05 49.41 -11.95
N MET A 4 -0.11 48.87 -10.75
CA MET A 4 0.61 47.67 -10.34
C MET A 4 0.13 46.54 -11.25
N ALA A 5 0.96 46.19 -12.23
CA ALA A 5 0.84 44.93 -12.93
C ALA A 5 0.97 43.83 -11.88
N LYS A 6 -0.17 43.26 -11.48
CA LYS A 6 -0.24 42.03 -10.72
C LYS A 6 0.47 40.98 -11.58
N ALA A 7 1.69 40.62 -11.20
CA ALA A 7 2.42 39.55 -11.86
C ALA A 7 1.47 38.36 -12.00
N ALA A 8 1.28 37.88 -13.23
CA ALA A 8 0.55 36.65 -13.46
C ALA A 8 1.17 35.57 -12.56
N PRO A 9 0.38 34.77 -11.84
CA PRO A 9 0.93 33.69 -11.04
C PRO A 9 1.79 32.85 -11.98
N HIS A 10 3.07 32.70 -11.66
CA HIS A 10 3.96 31.78 -12.36
C HIS A 10 3.22 30.47 -12.50
N ALA A 11 2.91 30.05 -13.73
CA ALA A 11 2.32 28.74 -13.99
C ALA A 11 3.24 27.73 -13.29
N GLN A 12 2.73 27.07 -12.24
CA GLN A 12 3.50 26.03 -11.59
C GLN A 12 3.84 25.00 -12.68
N PRO A 13 5.11 24.56 -12.78
CA PRO A 13 5.48 23.54 -13.75
C PRO A 13 4.58 22.32 -13.55
N THR A 14 3.83 21.96 -14.60
CA THR A 14 2.89 20.86 -14.57
C THR A 14 3.68 19.54 -14.53
N ASN A 15 3.29 18.61 -13.67
CA ASN A 15 4.02 17.34 -13.43
C ASN A 15 3.42 16.15 -14.18
N ASP A 16 2.72 16.44 -15.28
CA ASP A 16 1.80 15.55 -16.00
C ASP A 16 2.47 14.25 -16.42
N GLY A 17 3.67 14.36 -17.01
CA GLY A 17 4.44 13.20 -17.45
C GLY A 17 4.81 12.27 -16.30
N GLY A 18 5.21 12.83 -15.15
CA GLY A 18 5.56 12.05 -13.97
C GLY A 18 4.36 11.32 -13.38
N ILE A 19 3.22 12.00 -13.27
CA ILE A 19 1.98 11.40 -12.76
C ILE A 19 1.48 10.28 -13.67
N VAL A 20 1.46 10.49 -14.99
CA VAL A 20 1.01 9.47 -15.94
C VAL A 20 1.90 8.22 -15.84
N VAL A 21 3.23 8.40 -15.79
CA VAL A 21 4.16 7.27 -15.60
C VAL A 21 3.89 6.56 -14.27
N ALA A 22 3.69 7.29 -13.18
CA ALA A 22 3.41 6.70 -11.86
C ALA A 22 2.10 5.90 -11.85
N LEU A 23 1.04 6.39 -12.51
CA LEU A 23 -0.22 5.67 -12.67
C LEU A 23 -0.08 4.40 -13.52
N VAL A 24 0.63 4.49 -14.65
CA VAL A 24 0.89 3.32 -15.51
C VAL A 24 1.66 2.24 -14.74
N LEU A 25 2.70 2.65 -14.00
CA LEU A 25 3.47 1.74 -13.15
C LEU A 25 2.60 1.14 -12.03
N LEU A 26 1.71 1.92 -11.42
CA LEU A 26 0.80 1.41 -10.42
C LEU A 26 -0.14 0.34 -11.01
N VAL A 27 -0.77 0.61 -12.16
CA VAL A 27 -1.66 -0.36 -12.81
C VAL A 27 -0.91 -1.66 -13.15
N ALA A 28 0.31 -1.55 -13.69
CA ALA A 28 1.15 -2.70 -13.98
C ALA A 28 1.54 -3.47 -12.70
N ALA A 29 1.86 -2.76 -11.61
CA ALA A 29 2.18 -3.36 -10.32
C ALA A 29 0.97 -4.10 -9.72
N LEU A 30 -0.21 -3.46 -9.71
CA LEU A 30 -1.45 -4.07 -9.21
C LEU A 30 -1.84 -5.31 -10.02
N ALA A 31 -1.73 -5.25 -11.35
CA ALA A 31 -1.97 -6.40 -12.21
C ALA A 31 -1.00 -7.55 -11.86
N SER A 32 0.30 -7.23 -11.71
CA SER A 32 1.32 -8.22 -11.35
C SER A 32 1.08 -8.85 -9.98
N ILE A 33 0.66 -8.05 -8.99
CA ILE A 33 0.30 -8.52 -7.64
C ILE A 33 -0.90 -9.46 -7.73
N PHE A 34 -1.96 -9.04 -8.41
CA PHE A 34 -3.20 -9.82 -8.53
C PHE A 34 -2.95 -11.15 -9.24
N PHE A 35 -2.37 -11.13 -10.44
CA PHE A 35 -2.08 -12.35 -11.19
C PHE A 35 -1.04 -13.22 -10.49
N GLY A 36 -0.05 -12.62 -9.81
CA GLY A 36 0.92 -13.35 -9.01
C GLY A 36 0.28 -14.08 -7.82
N ALA A 37 -0.65 -13.43 -7.11
CA ALA A 37 -1.40 -14.04 -6.02
C ALA A 37 -2.30 -15.18 -6.51
N VAL A 38 -3.02 -14.97 -7.61
CA VAL A 38 -3.86 -16.00 -8.25
C VAL A 38 -3.02 -17.19 -8.72
N ALA A 39 -1.91 -16.94 -9.40
CA ALA A 39 -1.02 -18.00 -9.87
C ALA A 39 -0.41 -18.78 -8.71
N LEU A 40 0.02 -18.09 -7.64
CA LEU A 40 0.55 -18.73 -6.45
C LEU A 40 -0.48 -19.66 -5.79
N TYR A 41 -1.71 -19.18 -5.62
CA TYR A 41 -2.82 -19.97 -5.09
C TYR A 41 -3.16 -21.16 -5.98
N ALA A 42 -3.43 -20.94 -7.27
CA ALA A 42 -3.81 -21.99 -8.22
C ALA A 42 -2.74 -23.09 -8.34
N SER A 43 -1.46 -22.73 -8.20
CA SER A 43 -0.35 -23.69 -8.23
C SER A 43 -0.27 -24.61 -6.99
N ALA A 44 -0.99 -24.28 -5.92
CA ALA A 44 -0.87 -24.83 -4.58
C ALA A 44 -2.18 -25.39 -3.99
N ASP A 45 -3.33 -25.09 -4.59
CA ASP A 45 -4.67 -25.41 -4.07
C ASP A 45 -5.06 -26.90 -4.24
N ILE A 46 -4.51 -27.59 -5.24
CA ILE A 46 -4.77 -29.02 -5.47
C ILE A 46 -3.75 -29.86 -4.71
N VAL A 47 -4.16 -30.46 -3.59
CA VAL A 47 -3.32 -31.33 -2.77
C VAL A 47 -3.84 -32.77 -2.81
N LEU A 48 -3.21 -33.62 -3.63
CA LEU A 48 -3.50 -35.05 -3.73
C LEU A 48 -2.28 -35.92 -3.38
N THR A 49 -1.07 -35.37 -3.47
CA THR A 49 0.19 -36.10 -3.23
C THR A 49 1.11 -35.41 -2.21
N SER A 50 2.09 -36.14 -1.67
CA SER A 50 3.11 -35.63 -0.74
C SER A 50 3.96 -34.49 -1.33
N GLU A 51 4.30 -34.58 -2.61
CA GLU A 51 5.01 -33.53 -3.35
C GLU A 51 4.17 -32.25 -3.46
N GLN A 52 2.89 -32.39 -3.77
CA GLN A 52 1.95 -31.25 -3.82
C GLN A 52 1.74 -30.62 -2.44
N LYS A 53 1.69 -31.42 -1.37
CA LYS A 53 1.65 -30.93 0.02
C LYS A 53 2.88 -30.06 0.32
N GLN A 54 4.07 -30.49 -0.08
CA GLN A 54 5.30 -29.70 0.10
C GLN A 54 5.29 -28.41 -0.71
N LYS A 55 4.79 -28.44 -1.95
CA LYS A 55 4.62 -27.25 -2.80
C LYS A 55 3.66 -26.24 -2.16
N SER A 56 2.53 -26.71 -1.62
CA SER A 56 1.55 -25.88 -0.93
C SER A 56 2.13 -25.22 0.33
N VAL A 57 2.91 -25.96 1.14
CA VAL A 57 3.63 -25.40 2.30
C VAL A 57 4.60 -24.29 1.87
N ARG A 58 5.36 -24.52 0.79
CA ARG A 58 6.29 -23.51 0.26
C ARG A 58 5.55 -22.28 -0.25
N ALA A 59 4.44 -22.47 -0.98
CA ALA A 59 3.60 -21.39 -1.48
C ALA A 59 2.99 -20.56 -0.35
N ARG A 60 2.44 -21.21 0.69
CA ARG A 60 1.95 -20.54 1.89
C ARG A 60 3.05 -19.76 2.60
N ARG A 61 4.23 -20.35 2.75
CA ARG A 61 5.39 -19.66 3.36
C ARG A 61 5.77 -18.43 2.54
N LEU A 62 5.82 -18.55 1.22
CA LEU A 62 6.12 -17.44 0.32
C LEU A 62 5.06 -16.34 0.44
N ALA A 63 3.78 -16.67 0.33
CA ALA A 63 2.67 -15.71 0.47
C ALA A 63 2.73 -14.98 1.82
N ARG A 64 3.00 -15.69 2.92
CA ARG A 64 3.19 -15.08 4.23
C ARG A 64 4.37 -14.10 4.23
N LEU A 65 5.53 -14.51 3.71
CA LEU A 65 6.72 -13.64 3.67
C LEU A 65 6.46 -12.40 2.82
N LEU A 66 5.81 -12.57 1.68
CA LEU A 66 5.40 -11.52 0.76
C LEU A 66 4.44 -10.53 1.41
N SER A 67 3.41 -10.99 2.12
CA SER A 67 2.54 -10.15 2.92
C SER A 67 3.28 -9.41 4.04
N GLY A 68 4.20 -10.10 4.73
CA GLY A 68 4.98 -9.51 5.82
C GLY A 68 5.92 -8.41 5.33
N TRP A 69 6.61 -8.63 4.21
CA TRP A 69 7.46 -7.63 3.58
C TRP A 69 6.67 -6.48 2.99
N ALA A 70 5.48 -6.72 2.43
CA ALA A 70 4.61 -5.65 1.95
C ALA A 70 4.19 -4.72 3.10
N ASN A 71 3.86 -5.27 4.27
CA ASN A 71 3.58 -4.49 5.48
C ASN A 71 4.80 -3.67 5.95
N VAL A 72 5.99 -4.27 5.98
CA VAL A 72 7.22 -3.55 6.34
C VAL A 72 7.53 -2.44 5.32
N GLY A 73 7.34 -2.71 4.03
CA GLY A 73 7.46 -1.74 2.96
C GLY A 73 6.48 -0.58 3.13
N ASN A 74 5.20 -0.89 3.42
CA ASN A 74 4.18 0.12 3.68
C ASN A 74 4.58 1.03 4.87
N ALA A 75 5.07 0.44 5.96
CA ALA A 75 5.56 1.20 7.11
C ALA A 75 6.73 2.13 6.73
N ALA A 76 7.65 1.68 5.87
CA ALA A 76 8.74 2.53 5.39
C ALA A 76 8.22 3.71 4.56
N VAL A 77 7.24 3.50 3.68
CA VAL A 77 6.64 4.59 2.89
C VAL A 77 5.88 5.57 3.78
N HIS A 78 5.16 5.11 4.80
CA HIS A 78 4.57 6.01 5.80
C HIS A 78 5.65 6.80 6.56
N GLY A 79 6.80 6.20 6.87
CA GLY A 79 7.94 6.92 7.45
C GLY A 79 8.46 8.03 6.54
N LEU A 80 8.57 7.76 5.24
CA LEU A 80 8.94 8.77 4.24
C LEU A 80 7.88 9.87 4.12
N LEU A 81 6.60 9.53 4.21
CA LEU A 81 5.50 10.50 4.22
C LEU A 81 5.58 11.43 5.45
N ILE A 82 5.86 10.90 6.63
CA ILE A 82 6.08 11.71 7.85
C ILE A 82 7.27 12.65 7.65
N ILE A 83 8.40 12.14 7.15
CA ILE A 83 9.59 12.97 6.89
C ILE A 83 9.23 14.08 5.91
N MET A 84 8.51 13.78 4.83
CA MET A 84 8.06 14.77 3.84
C MET A 84 7.16 15.84 4.48
N LEU A 85 6.19 15.45 5.30
CA LEU A 85 5.26 16.37 5.96
C LEU A 85 5.95 17.26 7.00
N VAL A 86 6.92 16.72 7.75
CA VAL A 86 7.64 17.46 8.81
C VAL A 86 8.71 18.38 8.22
N THR A 87 9.37 17.99 7.13
CA THR A 87 10.47 18.77 6.54
C THR A 87 9.99 19.97 5.70
N ASP A 88 8.76 19.94 5.18
CA ASP A 88 8.20 21.01 4.33
C ASP A 88 6.69 21.18 4.59
N SER A 89 6.33 21.33 5.87
CA SER A 89 4.93 21.36 6.32
C SER A 89 4.11 22.46 5.64
N GLU A 90 4.66 23.66 5.49
CA GLU A 90 3.98 24.80 4.84
C GLU A 90 3.56 24.48 3.39
N ARG A 91 4.42 23.79 2.63
CA ARG A 91 4.11 23.39 1.26
C ARG A 91 3.04 22.30 1.22
N TYR A 92 3.08 21.35 2.14
CA TYR A 92 2.19 20.18 2.12
C TYR A 92 0.87 20.39 2.86
N LYS A 93 0.76 21.41 3.72
CA LYS A 93 -0.46 21.76 4.47
C LYS A 93 -1.66 22.05 3.57
N GLN A 94 -1.44 22.58 2.37
CA GLN A 94 -2.51 22.79 1.39
C GLN A 94 -3.11 21.49 0.82
N PHE A 95 -2.35 20.38 0.90
CA PHE A 95 -2.72 19.06 0.37
C PHE A 95 -3.12 18.08 1.49
N PHE A 96 -2.49 18.23 2.66
CA PHE A 96 -2.68 17.40 3.85
C PHE A 96 -2.81 18.29 5.10
N PRO A 97 -3.91 19.06 5.25
CA PRO A 97 -4.01 20.05 6.32
C PRO A 97 -3.88 19.43 7.71
N ASP A 98 -4.56 18.31 7.96
CA ASP A 98 -4.54 17.66 9.27
C ASP A 98 -3.21 16.93 9.55
N GLU A 99 -2.67 16.21 8.55
CA GLU A 99 -1.43 15.43 8.71
C GLU A 99 -0.16 16.30 8.68
N ALA A 100 -0.20 17.49 8.07
CA ALA A 100 0.94 18.42 8.08
C ALA A 100 1.09 19.16 9.41
N GLU A 101 0.00 19.32 10.18
CA GLU A 101 0.08 19.87 11.55
C GLU A 101 0.56 18.82 12.54
N MET A 102 0.01 17.61 12.46
CA MET A 102 0.47 16.48 13.25
C MET A 102 0.17 15.16 12.51
N PRO A 103 1.19 14.41 12.05
CA PRO A 103 1.00 13.23 11.22
C PRO A 103 0.60 11.99 12.04
N LEU A 104 -0.42 12.11 12.91
CA LEU A 104 -0.83 11.04 13.82
C LEU A 104 -1.40 9.83 13.08
N GLY A 105 -2.23 10.04 12.06
CA GLY A 105 -2.77 8.96 11.25
C GLY A 105 -1.65 8.22 10.51
N THR A 106 -0.74 8.96 9.88
CA THR A 106 0.42 8.38 9.20
C THR A 106 1.35 7.63 10.16
N ALA A 107 1.60 8.17 11.36
CA ALA A 107 2.41 7.52 12.39
C ALA A 107 1.76 6.24 12.93
N PHE A 108 0.44 6.26 13.14
CA PHE A 108 -0.32 5.08 13.52
C PHE A 108 -0.20 3.97 12.47
N MET A 109 -0.40 4.33 11.20
CA MET A 109 -0.24 3.41 10.07
C MET A 109 1.18 2.84 10.00
N LEU A 110 2.22 3.66 10.19
CA LEU A 110 3.61 3.19 10.25
C LEU A 110 3.80 2.12 11.32
N VAL A 111 3.37 2.40 12.56
CA VAL A 111 3.60 1.50 13.69
C VAL A 111 2.86 0.18 13.50
N LEU A 112 1.58 0.23 13.11
CA LEU A 112 0.79 -0.99 12.93
C LEU A 112 1.27 -1.84 11.75
N ASN A 113 1.57 -1.23 10.61
CA ASN A 113 2.14 -1.97 9.47
C ASN A 113 3.48 -2.62 9.86
N LEU A 114 4.33 -1.95 10.64
CA LEU A 114 5.59 -2.53 11.10
C LEU A 114 5.37 -3.71 12.06
N LEU A 115 4.43 -3.58 13.00
CA LEU A 115 4.09 -4.65 13.95
C LEU A 115 3.51 -5.87 13.22
N VAL A 116 2.50 -5.66 12.37
CA VAL A 116 1.86 -6.72 11.57
C VAL A 116 2.89 -7.38 10.66
N GLY A 117 3.74 -6.59 9.99
CA GLY A 117 4.82 -7.10 9.15
C GLY A 117 5.80 -8.00 9.93
N ARG A 118 6.29 -7.53 11.08
CA ARG A 118 7.22 -8.30 11.93
C ARG A 118 6.58 -9.58 12.47
N CYS A 119 5.34 -9.51 12.96
CA CYS A 119 4.61 -10.69 13.43
C CYS A 119 4.44 -11.72 12.30
N THR A 120 4.05 -11.25 11.12
CA THR A 120 3.86 -12.08 9.92
C THR A 120 5.16 -12.75 9.49
N LEU A 121 6.28 -12.01 9.47
CA LEU A 121 7.59 -12.53 9.05
C LEU A 121 8.14 -13.61 10.01
N LYS A 122 7.87 -13.50 11.32
CA LYS A 122 8.29 -14.48 12.33
C LYS A 122 7.51 -15.81 12.29
N GLY A 123 6.57 -15.98 11.38
CA GLY A 123 5.83 -17.24 11.20
C GLY A 123 4.47 -17.30 11.89
N GLY A 124 4.13 -16.29 12.70
CA GLY A 124 2.81 -16.14 13.32
C GLY A 124 1.93 -15.11 12.62
N GLY A 125 0.74 -14.89 13.16
CA GLY A 125 -0.03 -13.66 12.89
C GLY A 125 -0.71 -13.55 11.53
N ILE A 126 -0.84 -14.60 10.73
CA ILE A 126 -1.48 -14.46 9.41
C ILE A 126 -2.96 -14.05 9.49
N VAL A 127 -3.66 -14.45 10.55
CA VAL A 127 -5.04 -14.00 10.83
C VAL A 127 -5.07 -12.50 11.14
N LEU A 128 -4.14 -12.03 11.98
CA LEU A 128 -3.99 -10.61 12.28
C LEU A 128 -3.65 -9.82 11.01
N ALA A 129 -2.74 -10.32 10.18
CA ALA A 129 -2.37 -9.70 8.91
C ALA A 129 -3.57 -9.63 7.97
N LEU A 130 -4.35 -10.70 7.84
CA LEU A 130 -5.55 -10.68 7.01
C LEU A 130 -6.56 -9.64 7.51
N ILE A 131 -6.86 -9.62 8.82
CA ILE A 131 -7.80 -8.66 9.41
C ILE A 131 -7.32 -7.23 9.16
N TRP A 132 -6.05 -6.95 9.49
CA TRP A 132 -5.45 -5.64 9.31
C TRP A 132 -5.44 -5.20 7.84
N ASN A 133 -4.90 -6.02 6.95
CA ASN A 133 -4.78 -5.67 5.54
C ASN A 133 -6.16 -5.57 4.86
N SER A 134 -7.16 -6.34 5.31
CA SER A 134 -8.55 -6.19 4.84
C SER A 134 -9.15 -4.88 5.30
N PHE A 135 -8.95 -4.50 6.57
CA PHE A 135 -9.37 -3.21 7.09
C PHE A 135 -8.74 -2.06 6.29
N VAL A 136 -7.42 -2.11 6.08
CA VAL A 136 -6.70 -1.07 5.33
C VAL A 136 -7.14 -1.02 3.87
N ALA A 137 -7.32 -2.16 3.20
CA ALA A 137 -7.79 -2.19 1.81
C ALA A 137 -9.21 -1.59 1.68
N VAL A 138 -10.11 -1.90 2.63
CA VAL A 138 -11.47 -1.35 2.65
C VAL A 138 -11.45 0.13 3.01
N ALA A 139 -10.74 0.52 4.06
CA ALA A 139 -10.64 1.92 4.49
C ALA A 139 -9.98 2.80 3.44
N GLY A 140 -8.89 2.34 2.82
CA GLY A 140 -8.18 3.03 1.74
C GLY A 140 -9.02 3.17 0.47
N SER A 141 -9.95 2.23 0.21
CA SER A 141 -10.87 2.29 -0.93
C SER A 141 -12.12 3.14 -0.65
N LEU A 142 -12.65 3.12 0.57
CA LEU A 142 -13.94 3.74 0.93
C LEU A 142 -13.81 5.10 1.62
N ILE A 143 -12.67 5.36 2.28
CA ILE A 143 -12.37 6.61 2.98
C ILE A 143 -11.05 7.21 2.46
N PRO A 144 -10.97 7.51 1.15
CA PRO A 144 -9.76 8.11 0.62
C PRO A 144 -9.69 9.58 1.02
N VAL A 145 -8.98 9.86 2.11
CA VAL A 145 -8.74 11.22 2.65
C VAL A 145 -8.25 12.20 1.57
N VAL A 146 -7.50 11.69 0.58
CA VAL A 146 -6.95 12.51 -0.52
C VAL A 146 -7.88 12.67 -1.72
N TRP A 147 -8.92 11.84 -1.91
CA TRP A 147 -9.77 11.91 -3.11
C TRP A 147 -10.58 13.20 -3.22
N PRO A 148 -11.24 13.70 -2.16
CA PRO A 148 -11.95 14.97 -2.26
C PRO A 148 -11.03 16.07 -2.77
N LYS A 149 -9.75 16.05 -2.36
CA LYS A 149 -8.78 17.06 -2.78
C LYS A 149 -8.18 16.79 -4.16
N PHE A 150 -7.98 15.54 -4.57
CA PHE A 150 -7.67 15.20 -5.97
C PHE A 150 -8.77 15.62 -6.93
N LEU A 151 -10.04 15.49 -6.53
CA LEU A 151 -11.19 15.91 -7.35
C LEU A 151 -11.36 17.43 -7.38
N ASP A 152 -11.06 18.11 -6.28
CA ASP A 152 -11.18 19.58 -6.14
C ASP A 152 -10.10 20.35 -6.93
N VAL A 153 -8.82 20.03 -6.73
CA VAL A 153 -7.70 20.78 -7.34
C VAL A 153 -6.98 20.03 -8.46
N GLY A 154 -7.37 18.78 -8.73
CA GLY A 154 -6.71 17.92 -9.73
C GLY A 154 -5.39 17.34 -9.24
N MET A 155 -5.14 16.05 -9.43
CA MET A 155 -3.87 15.39 -9.05
C MET A 155 -2.63 16.03 -9.71
N ILE A 156 -2.82 16.69 -10.85
CA ILE A 156 -1.82 17.45 -11.62
C ILE A 156 -1.20 18.64 -10.86
N THR A 157 -1.90 19.17 -9.87
CA THR A 157 -1.41 20.31 -9.07
C THR A 157 -0.65 19.86 -7.84
N TRP A 158 -0.63 18.56 -7.55
CA TRP A 158 0.02 18.01 -6.39
C TRP A 158 1.52 17.82 -6.63
N PRO A 159 2.38 17.98 -5.61
CA PRO A 159 3.78 17.65 -5.72
C PRO A 159 3.95 16.19 -6.12
N TYR A 160 4.77 15.92 -7.15
CA TYR A 160 4.98 14.55 -7.65
C TYR A 160 5.35 13.56 -6.54
N LEU A 161 6.20 13.98 -5.59
CA LEU A 161 6.61 13.13 -4.46
C LEU A 161 5.42 12.70 -3.60
N ALA A 162 4.47 13.59 -3.30
CA ALA A 162 3.28 13.25 -2.52
C ALA A 162 2.40 12.22 -3.25
N VAL A 163 2.18 12.43 -4.55
CA VAL A 163 1.44 11.49 -5.40
C VAL A 163 2.15 10.13 -5.43
N PHE A 164 3.47 10.13 -5.64
CA PHE A 164 4.28 8.92 -5.70
C PHE A 164 4.23 8.12 -4.39
N LEU A 165 4.39 8.78 -3.24
CA LEU A 165 4.30 8.12 -1.92
C LEU A 165 2.90 7.56 -1.68
N TRP A 166 1.84 8.29 -2.05
CA TRP A 166 0.47 7.82 -1.91
C TRP A 166 0.19 6.58 -2.78
N LEU A 167 0.60 6.60 -4.06
CA LEU A 167 0.47 5.44 -4.95
C LEU A 167 1.29 4.24 -4.43
N SER A 168 2.46 4.51 -3.83
CA SER A 168 3.31 3.47 -3.24
C SER A 168 2.65 2.81 -2.02
N ILE A 169 2.02 3.61 -1.14
CA ILE A 169 1.20 3.10 -0.01
C ILE A 169 0.13 2.17 -0.55
N PHE A 170 -0.66 2.64 -1.53
CA PHE A 170 -1.74 1.84 -2.11
C PHE A 170 -1.26 0.52 -2.74
N ALA A 171 -0.11 0.56 -3.43
CA ALA A 171 0.51 -0.64 -3.99
C ALA A 171 0.91 -1.64 -2.89
N PHE A 172 1.56 -1.19 -1.80
CA PHE A 172 1.95 -2.06 -0.70
C PHE A 172 0.76 -2.61 0.08
N GLU A 173 -0.30 -1.82 0.28
CA GLU A 173 -1.55 -2.26 0.91
C GLU A 173 -2.22 -3.36 0.09
N SER A 174 -2.32 -3.15 -1.22
CA SER A 174 -2.85 -4.15 -2.16
C SER A 174 -2.03 -5.43 -2.15
N PHE A 175 -0.69 -5.29 -2.18
CA PHE A 175 0.26 -6.40 -2.08
C PHE A 175 0.01 -7.19 -0.78
N ALA A 176 0.01 -6.50 0.36
CA ALA A 176 -0.19 -7.10 1.67
C ALA A 176 -1.52 -7.84 1.76
N PHE A 177 -2.59 -7.26 1.23
CA PHE A 177 -3.92 -7.85 1.20
C PHE A 177 -3.97 -9.15 0.39
N PHE A 178 -3.60 -9.11 -0.89
CA PHE A 178 -3.72 -10.29 -1.76
C PHE A 178 -2.89 -11.47 -1.24
N PHE A 179 -1.66 -11.23 -0.80
CA PHE A 179 -0.82 -12.30 -0.28
C PHE A 179 -1.23 -12.76 1.13
N SER A 180 -1.89 -11.92 1.93
CA SER A 180 -2.55 -12.36 3.16
C SER A 180 -3.70 -13.32 2.87
N VAL A 181 -4.54 -13.01 1.87
CA VAL A 181 -5.64 -13.87 1.44
C VAL A 181 -5.10 -15.23 1.00
N VAL A 182 -4.07 -15.27 0.13
CA VAL A 182 -3.46 -16.53 -0.33
C VAL A 182 -2.88 -17.34 0.83
N ALA A 183 -2.10 -16.69 1.71
CA ALA A 183 -1.48 -17.37 2.85
C ALA A 183 -2.51 -17.89 3.87
N PHE A 184 -3.65 -17.21 4.01
CA PHE A 184 -4.76 -17.65 4.84
C PHE A 184 -5.56 -18.78 4.17
N ALA A 185 -5.89 -18.68 2.89
CA ALA A 185 -6.61 -19.74 2.17
C ALA A 185 -5.84 -21.06 2.18
N LEU A 186 -4.52 -21.01 2.00
CA LEU A 186 -3.65 -22.19 2.09
C LEU A 186 -3.41 -22.68 3.53
N LYS A 187 -3.99 -22.04 4.56
CA LYS A 187 -3.79 -22.45 5.97
C LYS A 187 -4.39 -23.83 6.26
N ASP A 188 -5.57 -24.10 5.70
CA ASP A 188 -6.41 -25.26 6.05
C ASP A 188 -6.14 -26.49 5.16
N ALA A 189 -5.48 -26.31 4.00
CA ALA A 189 -4.89 -27.40 3.20
C ALA A 189 -3.86 -28.24 3.99
N HIS A 190 -3.54 -27.82 5.22
CA HIS A 190 -2.61 -28.47 6.14
C HIS A 190 -3.25 -28.91 7.47
N ALA A 191 -4.57 -28.70 7.65
CA ALA A 191 -5.30 -29.08 8.86
C ALA A 191 -5.99 -30.46 8.76
N VAL A 192 -6.01 -31.08 7.57
CA VAL A 192 -6.49 -32.46 7.39
C VAL A 192 -5.53 -33.39 8.11
N LYS A 193 -5.94 -33.83 9.31
CA LYS A 193 -5.35 -34.96 10.00
C LYS A 193 -5.57 -36.20 9.14
N GLU A 194 -4.54 -37.04 9.06
CA GLU A 194 -4.68 -38.41 8.59
C GLU A 194 -5.71 -39.10 9.49
N ASP A 195 -6.89 -39.41 8.94
CA ASP A 195 -7.83 -40.38 9.49
C ASP A 195 -7.36 -41.80 9.14
#